data_AF-A0A660WMS9-F1
#
_entry.id   AF-A0A660WMS9-F1
#
_cell.length_a   1.000
_cell.length_b   1.000
_cell.length_c   1.000
_cell.angle_alpha   90.00
_cell.angle_beta   90.00
_cell.angle_gamma   90.00
#
_symmetry.space_group_name_H-M   'P 1'
#
loop_
_entity.id
_entity.type
_entity.pdbx_description
1 polymer ?
#
loop_
_entity_poly.entity_id
_entity_poly.type
_entity_poly.pdbx_seq_one_letter_code
_entity_poly.pdbx_strand_id
1 'polypeptide(L)'
;MKGKILVMVFFVLVIATNVYAQGYKKQTQFTGTKTTVSNESLGAINFISRSGETGYKLYVNGASSSTTFVDGRNHTLTGGLVGSGNKPGIQTDLAKSTISSSNVTINGNPAKKGNWNTDISVPEWLNYFKHIADYTITQDTTWQSTTVGSPSSYKVVYVDDAKLTLGTDFRGYGVLAIYDRNPNKTEPILQMLSNATWYGLILVYQGDNEEGSNEVTYIKLNGQAPLDIKDFIIVAEKSCVLGRSVTINSGNVGINNSKGTLTTNNYLTFKASVYGDVITLGNNNTIYGDLGYNDLTYGSNLKVYGDKITPLSLPLLGLPLFPSFTRGKTNINVGSYQTYYLSSGKYKNITLGVGATLYLQGGTYDIRQLTAYDFAKIRYLAPVTLRVKRKLTMGRYARIEPYSLAPGPGPIPPIVPFSFLFSIKSAEAKPLSPPQPTLGADDCVIYIQGVGQSATTPIFQTKYSSTIKCNIYAKDKIKLGSFNTFQGAMIAKHIEIGNYSKLSLKSAFGTVYVYGSVLLGGRLFYIPYGGGNARIYYSQQALQNVDTMIQNKPFVFKDWREEEEQQQ
;
A
#
# COMPACT_ATOMS: atom_id res chain seq x y z
N MET A 1 25.51 -43.88 -101.67
CA MET A 1 26.13 -42.54 -101.82
C MET A 1 25.12 -41.47 -101.41
N LYS A 2 25.47 -40.62 -100.42
CA LYS A 2 24.94 -39.27 -100.07
C LYS A 2 23.40 -39.08 -100.00
N GLY A 3 22.74 -38.59 -98.95
CA GLY A 3 23.13 -38.03 -97.66
C GLY A 3 21.93 -37.32 -96.98
N LYS A 4 22.12 -37.01 -95.68
CA LYS A 4 21.42 -36.05 -94.78
C LYS A 4 20.06 -36.40 -94.13
N ILE A 5 20.18 -36.81 -92.85
CA ILE A 5 19.58 -36.26 -91.60
C ILE A 5 18.11 -35.79 -91.65
N LEU A 6 17.24 -36.40 -90.82
CA LEU A 6 16.57 -35.70 -89.71
C LEU A 6 15.92 -36.69 -88.72
N VAL A 7 15.89 -36.24 -87.47
CA VAL A 7 15.65 -36.92 -86.20
C VAL A 7 14.21 -37.39 -86.00
N MET A 8 14.10 -38.54 -85.34
CA MET A 8 12.91 -39.28 -84.98
C MET A 8 12.29 -38.72 -83.68
N VAL A 9 10.98 -38.46 -83.66
CA VAL A 9 10.20 -38.28 -82.42
C VAL A 9 8.93 -39.10 -82.57
N PHE A 10 8.77 -40.12 -81.73
CA PHE A 10 7.61 -41.01 -81.71
C PHE A 10 6.75 -40.75 -80.47
N PHE A 11 5.46 -40.53 -80.73
CA PHE A 11 4.36 -40.33 -79.79
C PHE A 11 4.07 -41.59 -78.95
N VAL A 12 3.84 -41.41 -77.64
CA VAL A 12 3.02 -42.33 -76.83
C VAL A 12 2.11 -41.53 -75.89
N LEU A 13 0.84 -41.91 -75.91
CA LEU A 13 -0.32 -41.34 -75.23
C LEU A 13 -0.15 -41.29 -73.70
N VAL A 14 -0.35 -40.10 -73.10
CA VAL A 14 -0.31 -39.86 -71.65
C VAL A 14 -1.67 -40.17 -71.02
N ILE A 15 -1.71 -41.15 -70.12
CA ILE A 15 -2.79 -41.31 -69.13
C ILE A 15 -2.48 -40.35 -67.98
N ALA A 16 -3.26 -39.27 -67.86
CA ALA A 16 -3.17 -38.35 -66.73
C ALA A 16 -3.88 -38.94 -65.51
N THR A 17 -3.13 -39.61 -64.63
CA THR A 17 -3.52 -39.78 -63.23
C THR A 17 -2.82 -38.72 -62.40
N ASN A 18 -3.58 -37.73 -61.96
CA ASN A 18 -3.16 -36.70 -61.00
C ASN A 18 -2.68 -37.36 -59.70
N VAL A 19 -1.36 -37.42 -59.51
CA VAL A 19 -0.78 -37.48 -58.16
C VAL A 19 -0.47 -36.04 -57.78
N TYR A 20 -1.42 -35.40 -57.09
CA TYR A 20 -1.19 -34.13 -56.41
C TYR A 20 -0.03 -34.34 -55.43
N ALA A 21 1.11 -33.70 -55.69
CA ALA A 21 2.15 -33.53 -54.70
C ALA A 21 1.55 -32.69 -53.55
N GLN A 22 1.43 -33.29 -52.36
CA GLN A 22 1.06 -32.55 -51.16
C GLN A 22 2.19 -31.57 -50.84
N GLY A 23 1.90 -30.27 -50.95
CA GLY A 23 2.81 -29.20 -50.54
C GLY A 23 3.16 -29.35 -49.06
N TYR A 24 4.44 -29.59 -48.77
CA TYR A 24 4.95 -29.61 -47.41
C TYR A 24 5.06 -28.17 -46.89
N LYS A 25 4.29 -27.83 -45.85
CA LYS A 25 4.38 -26.55 -45.15
C LYS A 25 5.72 -26.45 -44.40
N LYS A 26 6.54 -25.45 -44.71
CA LYS A 26 7.82 -25.22 -44.02
C LYS A 26 7.61 -24.28 -42.83
N GLN A 27 8.00 -24.70 -41.63
CA GLN A 27 8.04 -23.82 -40.45
C GLN A 27 9.34 -23.00 -40.49
N THR A 28 9.24 -21.68 -40.61
CA THR A 28 10.37 -20.76 -40.40
C THR A 28 10.26 -20.13 -39.00
N GLN A 29 11.27 -20.36 -38.16
CA GLN A 29 11.40 -19.67 -36.88
C GLN A 29 12.02 -18.29 -37.10
N PHE A 30 11.27 -17.23 -36.82
CA PHE A 30 11.83 -15.87 -36.73
C PHE A 30 12.20 -15.54 -35.30
N THR A 31 13.43 -15.07 -35.09
CA THR A 31 13.85 -14.48 -33.82
C THR A 31 13.53 -12.99 -33.89
N GLY A 32 12.36 -12.59 -33.39
CA GLY A 32 11.99 -11.17 -33.29
C GLY A 32 12.87 -10.42 -32.27
N THR A 33 12.78 -9.10 -32.26
CA THR A 33 13.38 -8.27 -31.19
C THR A 33 12.46 -8.28 -29.99
N LYS A 34 13.00 -8.62 -28.80
CA LYS A 34 12.24 -8.52 -27.55
C LYS A 34 11.80 -7.08 -27.34
N THR A 35 10.50 -6.83 -27.22
CA THR A 35 9.97 -5.54 -26.79
C THR A 35 10.61 -5.21 -25.46
N THR A 36 11.62 -4.34 -25.48
CA THR A 36 12.44 -4.07 -24.31
C THR A 36 11.74 -2.99 -23.54
N VAL A 37 11.27 -3.35 -22.36
CA VAL A 37 10.67 -2.38 -21.49
C VAL A 37 11.78 -1.73 -20.69
N SER A 38 12.09 -0.48 -20.98
CA SER A 38 12.97 0.23 -20.05
C SER A 38 12.21 0.44 -18.73
N ASN A 39 12.90 0.27 -17.61
CA ASN A 39 12.37 0.65 -16.28
C ASN A 39 11.94 2.13 -16.24
N GLU A 40 12.45 2.96 -17.15
CA GLU A 40 12.05 4.36 -17.34
C GLU A 40 10.64 4.46 -17.93
N SER A 41 10.35 3.67 -18.97
CA SER A 41 9.06 3.58 -19.63
C SER A 41 7.98 3.03 -18.69
N LEU A 42 8.30 2.04 -17.84
CA LEU A 42 7.39 1.51 -16.82
C LEU A 42 7.18 2.48 -15.65
N GLY A 43 8.24 3.18 -15.23
CA GLY A 43 8.20 4.13 -14.12
C GLY A 43 7.28 5.33 -14.33
N ALA A 44 7.07 5.71 -15.60
CA ALA A 44 6.15 6.76 -16.01
C ALA A 44 4.67 6.32 -16.04
N ILE A 45 4.35 5.02 -15.92
CA ILE A 45 3.00 4.51 -16.17
C ILE A 45 2.13 4.65 -14.92
N ASN A 46 1.35 5.74 -14.87
CA ASN A 46 0.19 5.84 -13.99
C ASN A 46 -1.12 5.86 -14.79
N PHE A 47 -1.20 6.70 -15.81
CA PHE A 47 -2.26 6.73 -16.82
C PHE A 47 -1.66 7.38 -18.07
N ILE A 48 -1.44 6.62 -19.13
CA ILE A 48 -0.97 7.16 -20.42
C ILE A 48 -2.08 6.89 -21.42
N SER A 49 -2.72 7.97 -21.89
CA SER A 49 -3.54 7.94 -23.10
C SER A 49 -2.62 8.24 -24.29
N ARG A 50 -2.81 7.55 -25.42
CA ARG A 50 -2.00 7.68 -26.66
C ARG A 50 -1.62 9.16 -26.91
N SER A 51 -0.33 9.42 -26.99
CA SER A 51 0.23 10.75 -27.26
C SER A 51 0.10 11.09 -28.75
N GLY A 52 -0.23 12.35 -29.06
CA GLY A 52 -0.09 12.92 -30.40
C GLY A 52 -1.37 13.07 -31.23
N GLU A 53 -2.49 12.47 -30.85
CA GLU A 53 -3.73 12.54 -31.63
C GLU A 53 -4.83 13.35 -30.90
N THR A 54 -5.49 14.25 -31.64
CA THR A 54 -6.59 15.07 -31.13
C THR A 54 -7.84 14.22 -30.91
N GLY A 55 -8.44 14.28 -29.71
CA GLY A 55 -9.73 13.64 -29.40
C GLY A 55 -9.69 12.53 -28.35
N TYR A 56 -8.51 12.11 -27.89
CA TYR A 56 -8.36 11.10 -26.84
C TYR A 56 -8.58 11.69 -25.45
N LYS A 57 -9.52 11.14 -24.65
CA LYS A 57 -9.89 11.67 -23.32
C LYS A 57 -10.21 10.56 -22.31
N LEU A 58 -9.73 10.69 -21.08
CA LEU A 58 -10.18 9.87 -19.93
C LEU A 58 -11.14 10.69 -19.05
N TYR A 59 -12.35 10.18 -18.89
CA TYR A 59 -13.42 10.72 -18.06
C TYR A 59 -13.50 10.00 -16.71
N VAL A 60 -13.33 10.75 -15.63
CA VAL A 60 -13.52 10.25 -14.26
C VAL A 60 -14.69 10.99 -13.64
N ASN A 61 -15.84 10.31 -13.47
CA ASN A 61 -17.03 10.92 -12.87
C ASN A 61 -17.20 10.44 -11.42
N GLY A 62 -17.50 11.35 -10.49
CA GLY A 62 -17.56 11.07 -9.04
C GLY A 62 -16.34 11.51 -8.23
N ALA A 63 -15.32 12.12 -8.87
CA ALA A 63 -14.29 12.86 -8.15
C ALA A 63 -14.90 14.14 -7.55
N SER A 64 -15.55 14.05 -6.39
CA SER A 64 -15.51 15.19 -5.49
C SER A 64 -14.05 15.42 -5.12
N SER A 65 -13.66 16.64 -4.76
CA SER A 65 -12.29 17.03 -4.41
C SER A 65 -11.65 16.21 -3.25
N SER A 66 -12.32 15.18 -2.74
CA SER A 66 -11.96 14.41 -1.55
C SER A 66 -11.99 12.87 -1.67
N THR A 67 -12.49 12.25 -2.75
CA THR A 67 -12.87 10.81 -2.71
C THR A 67 -12.30 9.86 -3.78
N THR A 68 -11.69 10.36 -4.86
CA THR A 68 -10.97 9.50 -5.82
C THR A 68 -9.48 9.81 -5.78
N PHE A 69 -8.68 8.86 -5.27
CA PHE A 69 -7.23 8.99 -5.15
C PHE A 69 -6.53 8.18 -6.25
N VAL A 70 -6.15 8.83 -7.35
CA VAL A 70 -5.01 8.37 -8.16
C VAL A 70 -3.78 9.05 -7.58
N ASP A 71 -3.07 8.33 -6.71
CA ASP A 71 -1.93 8.87 -5.99
C ASP A 71 -0.64 8.25 -6.51
N GLY A 72 0.11 9.03 -7.30
CA GLY A 72 1.45 8.67 -7.77
C GLY A 72 2.54 8.82 -6.69
N ARG A 73 2.19 9.16 -5.44
CA ARG A 73 3.17 9.22 -4.35
C ARG A 73 3.65 7.80 -4.03
N ASN A 74 4.93 7.56 -4.26
CA ASN A 74 5.64 6.37 -3.78
C ASN A 74 5.58 6.32 -2.24
N HIS A 75 4.61 5.61 -1.67
CA HIS A 75 4.19 5.83 -0.27
C HIS A 75 5.16 5.37 0.84
N THR A 76 6.41 4.98 0.55
CA THR A 76 7.45 4.74 1.58
C THR A 76 8.62 5.72 1.55
N LEU A 77 8.66 6.64 0.60
CA LEU A 77 9.73 7.62 0.54
C LEU A 77 9.08 8.98 0.38
N THR A 78 9.37 9.91 1.28
CA THR A 78 9.22 11.34 1.03
C THR A 78 9.84 11.64 -0.34
N GLY A 79 9.04 11.67 -1.42
CA GLY A 79 9.49 11.95 -2.79
C GLY A 79 10.66 11.10 -3.33
N GLY A 80 10.82 9.85 -2.91
CA GLY A 80 11.94 9.02 -3.38
C GLY A 80 11.78 8.53 -4.82
N LEU A 81 12.70 8.97 -5.66
CA LEU A 81 12.83 8.69 -7.08
C LEU A 81 13.08 7.20 -7.39
N VAL A 82 12.68 6.76 -8.58
CA VAL A 82 12.75 5.35 -9.00
C VAL A 82 14.16 5.01 -9.52
N GLY A 83 14.83 4.07 -8.86
CA GLY A 83 16.05 3.38 -9.33
C GLY A 83 17.37 4.15 -9.19
N SER A 84 18.48 3.49 -9.54
CA SER A 84 19.79 4.13 -9.68
C SER A 84 19.77 5.08 -10.88
N GLY A 85 19.39 6.34 -10.63
CA GLY A 85 19.21 7.33 -11.70
C GLY A 85 18.13 8.38 -11.46
N ASN A 86 17.49 8.41 -10.29
CA ASN A 86 16.70 9.58 -9.87
C ASN A 86 15.52 9.92 -10.82
N LYS A 87 14.67 8.94 -11.17
CA LYS A 87 13.57 9.14 -12.14
C LYS A 87 12.20 9.44 -11.49
N PRO A 88 11.38 10.32 -12.09
CA PRO A 88 10.22 10.92 -11.44
C PRO A 88 8.88 10.20 -11.69
N GLY A 89 7.88 10.43 -10.83
CA GLY A 89 6.52 9.86 -10.93
C GLY A 89 5.49 10.81 -11.55
N ILE A 90 4.50 10.28 -12.27
CA ILE A 90 3.45 11.05 -12.93
C ILE A 90 2.27 11.35 -11.98
N GLN A 91 1.88 12.62 -11.83
CA GLN A 91 0.62 13.04 -11.23
C GLN A 91 -0.26 13.73 -12.28
N THR A 92 -1.53 13.34 -12.36
CA THR A 92 -2.56 14.00 -13.16
C THR A 92 -3.39 14.92 -12.28
N ASP A 93 -3.74 16.12 -12.76
CA ASP A 93 -4.63 17.04 -12.05
C ASP A 93 -6.09 16.53 -12.11
N LEU A 94 -6.51 15.84 -11.05
CA LEU A 94 -7.85 15.24 -10.93
C LEU A 94 -8.96 16.28 -10.64
N ALA A 95 -8.63 17.57 -10.47
CA ALA A 95 -9.65 18.61 -10.35
C ALA A 95 -10.44 18.80 -11.67
N LYS A 96 -9.93 18.24 -12.77
CA LYS A 96 -10.61 18.19 -14.06
C LYS A 96 -11.15 16.78 -14.29
N SER A 97 -12.41 16.70 -14.73
CA SER A 97 -13.06 15.46 -15.14
C SER A 97 -12.46 14.84 -16.41
N THR A 98 -11.46 15.49 -17.02
CA THR A 98 -10.76 15.03 -18.22
C THR A 98 -9.24 15.10 -18.01
N ILE A 99 -8.57 13.96 -18.13
CA ILE A 99 -7.10 13.89 -18.11
C ILE A 99 -6.57 14.02 -19.54
N SER A 100 -5.66 14.98 -19.77
CA SER A 100 -5.02 15.23 -21.08
C SER A 100 -3.52 14.98 -21.01
N SER A 101 -2.95 14.33 -22.03
CA SER A 101 -1.50 14.08 -22.18
C SER A 101 -0.66 15.36 -22.26
N SER A 102 -1.29 16.50 -22.53
CA SER A 102 -0.66 17.82 -22.62
C SER A 102 -0.53 18.58 -21.29
N ASN A 103 -1.03 18.03 -20.18
CA ASN A 103 -0.99 18.69 -18.85
C ASN A 103 -0.59 17.73 -17.73
N VAL A 104 0.51 17.01 -17.93
CA VAL A 104 1.06 16.09 -16.94
C VAL A 104 2.16 16.76 -16.11
N THR A 105 2.07 16.67 -14.78
CA THR A 105 3.13 17.10 -13.86
C THR A 105 3.93 15.90 -13.42
N ILE A 106 5.24 15.96 -13.66
CA ILE A 106 6.19 14.97 -13.23
C ILE A 106 6.81 15.43 -11.91
N ASN A 107 6.47 14.74 -10.83
CA ASN A 107 7.02 15.00 -9.51
C ASN A 107 8.40 14.35 -9.42
N GLY A 108 9.43 15.20 -9.44
CA GLY A 108 10.83 14.87 -9.21
C GLY A 108 11.55 16.04 -8.57
N ASN A 109 12.85 15.88 -8.31
CA ASN A 109 13.72 17.01 -7.95
C ASN A 109 14.69 17.28 -9.10
N PRO A 110 14.46 18.30 -9.96
CA PRO A 110 13.35 19.26 -9.91
C PRO A 110 12.07 18.74 -10.59
N ALA A 111 10.92 19.30 -10.21
CA ALA A 111 9.64 19.01 -10.83
C ALA A 111 9.64 19.50 -12.29
N LYS A 112 9.09 18.71 -13.21
CA LYS A 112 9.01 19.05 -14.64
C LYS A 112 7.55 19.03 -15.11
N LYS A 113 7.17 20.05 -15.88
CA LYS A 113 5.85 20.18 -16.52
C LYS A 113 6.04 20.20 -18.03
N GLY A 114 5.27 19.43 -18.79
CA GLY A 114 5.36 19.43 -20.26
C GLY A 114 4.67 18.26 -20.94
N ASN A 115 4.81 18.20 -22.26
CA ASN A 115 4.37 17.06 -23.09
C ASN A 115 5.38 15.93 -22.96
N TRP A 116 4.94 14.77 -22.49
CA TRP A 116 5.79 13.58 -22.41
C TRP A 116 5.31 12.56 -23.43
N ASN A 117 6.15 12.28 -24.43
CA ASN A 117 5.90 11.22 -25.40
C ASN A 117 6.60 9.95 -24.91
N THR A 118 5.83 8.94 -24.55
CA THR A 118 6.37 7.60 -24.32
C THR A 118 5.97 6.74 -25.51
N ASP A 119 6.95 6.32 -26.31
CA ASP A 119 6.74 5.45 -27.48
C ASP A 119 6.36 4.02 -27.04
N ILE A 120 5.18 3.86 -26.42
CA ILE A 120 4.66 2.57 -25.93
C ILE A 120 3.47 2.17 -26.81
N SER A 121 3.67 1.19 -27.69
CA SER A 121 2.62 0.62 -28.55
C SER A 121 1.78 -0.42 -27.79
N VAL A 122 0.68 0.00 -27.15
CA VAL A 122 -0.22 -0.94 -26.43
C VAL A 122 -0.65 -2.15 -27.28
N PRO A 123 -0.97 -2.02 -28.58
CA PRO A 123 -1.33 -3.16 -29.43
C PRO A 123 -0.22 -4.21 -29.57
N GLU A 124 1.03 -3.80 -29.80
CA GLU A 124 2.17 -4.73 -29.89
C GLU A 124 2.37 -5.52 -28.61
N TRP A 125 2.19 -4.85 -27.47
CA TRP A 125 2.31 -5.44 -26.15
C TRP A 125 1.20 -6.42 -25.84
N LEU A 126 -0.04 -6.13 -26.24
CA LEU A 126 -1.14 -7.07 -26.10
C LEU A 126 -0.93 -8.31 -26.96
N ASN A 127 -0.43 -8.13 -28.18
CA ASN A 127 -0.05 -9.27 -29.02
C ASN A 127 1.05 -10.11 -28.33
N TYR A 128 2.07 -9.48 -27.75
CA TYR A 128 3.09 -10.19 -26.99
C TYR A 128 2.50 -10.96 -25.78
N PHE A 129 1.68 -10.29 -24.95
CA PHE A 129 1.09 -10.93 -23.77
C PHE A 129 0.11 -12.06 -24.11
N LYS A 130 -0.58 -11.98 -25.25
CA LYS A 130 -1.38 -13.09 -25.78
C LYS A 130 -0.56 -14.37 -25.94
N HIS A 131 0.67 -14.26 -26.45
CA HIS A 131 1.54 -15.41 -26.72
C HIS A 131 2.16 -16.02 -25.46
N ILE A 132 2.39 -15.22 -24.43
CA ILE A 132 3.03 -15.67 -23.17
C ILE A 132 2.04 -15.87 -22.01
N ALA A 133 0.74 -15.80 -22.31
CA ALA A 133 -0.35 -15.89 -21.35
C ALA A 133 -0.30 -17.22 -20.58
N ASP A 134 -0.33 -17.13 -19.25
CA ASP A 134 -0.58 -18.28 -18.39
C ASP A 134 -2.09 -18.60 -18.33
N TYR A 135 -2.95 -17.59 -18.56
CA TYR A 135 -4.40 -17.73 -18.64
C TYR A 135 -4.94 -16.94 -19.83
N THR A 136 -5.79 -17.56 -20.64
CA THR A 136 -6.51 -16.91 -21.74
C THR A 136 -8.00 -16.97 -21.48
N ILE A 137 -8.66 -15.81 -21.45
CA ILE A 137 -10.09 -15.66 -21.20
C ILE A 137 -10.74 -15.17 -22.49
N THR A 138 -11.60 -15.98 -23.10
CA THR A 138 -12.32 -15.67 -24.35
C THR A 138 -13.83 -15.56 -24.15
N GLN A 139 -14.32 -15.69 -22.92
CA GLN A 139 -15.72 -15.57 -22.54
C GLN A 139 -15.84 -14.77 -21.24
N ASP A 140 -16.96 -14.09 -21.07
CA ASP A 140 -17.25 -13.31 -19.87
C ASP A 140 -17.03 -14.14 -18.61
N THR A 141 -16.15 -13.63 -17.73
CA THR A 141 -15.64 -14.39 -16.59
C THR A 141 -15.71 -13.58 -15.31
N THR A 142 -16.10 -14.22 -14.21
CA THR A 142 -16.06 -13.63 -12.87
C THR A 142 -15.14 -14.44 -11.97
N TRP A 143 -14.16 -13.77 -11.34
CA TRP A 143 -13.28 -14.34 -10.33
C TRP A 143 -13.49 -13.67 -8.98
N GLN A 144 -13.79 -14.49 -7.97
CA GLN A 144 -14.02 -14.08 -6.58
C GLN A 144 -13.30 -15.04 -5.65
N SER A 145 -12.81 -14.54 -4.51
CA SER A 145 -12.08 -15.32 -3.50
C SER A 145 -10.97 -16.19 -4.09
N THR A 146 -10.34 -15.71 -5.17
CA THR A 146 -9.38 -16.45 -5.98
C THR A 146 -8.06 -15.68 -6.02
N THR A 147 -6.94 -16.40 -5.98
CA THR A 147 -5.60 -15.82 -6.16
C THR A 147 -4.97 -16.32 -7.46
N VAL A 148 -4.46 -15.40 -8.27
CA VAL A 148 -3.70 -15.69 -9.50
C VAL A 148 -2.26 -15.21 -9.35
N GLY A 149 -1.32 -16.15 -9.40
CA GLY A 149 0.11 -15.86 -9.17
C GLY A 149 0.45 -15.64 -7.70
N SER A 150 1.65 -15.12 -7.46
CA SER A 150 2.15 -14.77 -6.11
C SER A 150 3.26 -13.71 -6.19
N PRO A 151 3.68 -13.12 -5.05
CA PRO A 151 4.84 -12.22 -5.01
C PRO A 151 6.14 -12.80 -5.56
N SER A 152 6.28 -14.13 -5.59
CA SER A 152 7.45 -14.85 -6.12
C SER A 152 7.22 -15.48 -7.50
N SER A 153 6.00 -15.47 -8.01
CA SER A 153 5.62 -16.09 -9.28
C SER A 153 4.51 -15.30 -9.96
N TYR A 154 4.89 -14.28 -10.71
CA TYR A 154 3.97 -13.44 -11.46
C TYR A 154 3.39 -14.20 -12.66
N LYS A 155 2.13 -13.94 -13.01
CA LYS A 155 1.40 -14.60 -14.09
C LYS A 155 0.90 -13.60 -15.13
N VAL A 156 0.73 -14.06 -16.36
CA VAL A 156 0.11 -13.28 -17.44
C VAL A 156 -1.31 -13.78 -17.66
N VAL A 157 -2.29 -12.91 -17.46
CA VAL A 157 -3.70 -13.14 -17.78
C VAL A 157 -4.03 -12.31 -19.00
N TYR A 158 -4.45 -12.95 -20.08
CA TYR A 158 -4.89 -12.31 -21.32
C TYR A 158 -6.39 -12.50 -21.49
N VAL A 159 -7.11 -11.41 -21.75
CA VAL A 159 -8.56 -11.38 -21.98
C VAL A 159 -8.79 -10.91 -23.41
N ASP A 160 -9.46 -11.73 -24.22
CA ASP A 160 -9.71 -11.52 -25.66
C ASP A 160 -11.21 -11.36 -25.90
N ASP A 161 -11.66 -10.15 -26.22
CA ASP A 161 -13.04 -9.73 -26.47
C ASP A 161 -14.07 -10.07 -25.38
N ALA A 162 -13.61 -10.41 -24.19
CA ALA A 162 -14.44 -10.83 -23.07
C ALA A 162 -14.47 -9.80 -21.94
N LYS A 163 -15.55 -9.84 -21.14
CA LYS A 163 -15.62 -9.10 -19.88
C LYS A 163 -14.93 -9.87 -18.76
N LEU A 164 -14.13 -9.17 -17.96
CA LEU A 164 -13.58 -9.72 -16.72
C LEU A 164 -14.10 -8.97 -15.50
N THR A 165 -14.73 -9.69 -14.58
CA THR A 165 -15.14 -9.18 -13.27
C THR A 165 -14.28 -9.80 -12.17
N LEU A 166 -13.46 -8.98 -11.52
CA LEU A 166 -12.69 -9.30 -10.33
C LEU A 166 -13.46 -8.80 -9.11
N GLY A 167 -13.96 -9.72 -8.28
CA GLY A 167 -14.78 -9.39 -7.12
C GLY A 167 -14.08 -9.60 -5.78
N THR A 168 -14.88 -9.72 -4.73
CA THR A 168 -14.42 -9.79 -3.34
C THR A 168 -13.32 -10.84 -3.13
N ASP A 169 -12.31 -10.47 -2.35
CA ASP A 169 -11.12 -11.26 -1.99
C ASP A 169 -10.27 -11.78 -3.16
N PHE A 170 -10.47 -11.25 -4.37
CA PHE A 170 -9.60 -11.54 -5.49
C PHE A 170 -8.20 -10.91 -5.32
N ARG A 171 -7.15 -11.67 -5.64
CA ARG A 171 -5.75 -11.20 -5.67
C ARG A 171 -5.03 -11.67 -6.93
N GLY A 172 -4.56 -10.76 -7.77
CA GLY A 172 -3.71 -11.08 -8.92
C GLY A 172 -2.28 -10.59 -8.72
N TYR A 173 -1.29 -11.30 -9.27
CA TYR A 173 0.11 -10.89 -9.33
C TYR A 173 0.64 -11.08 -10.75
N GLY A 174 1.07 -9.99 -11.40
CA GLY A 174 1.64 -10.06 -12.75
C GLY A 174 1.00 -9.11 -13.76
N VAL A 175 0.75 -9.60 -14.97
CA VAL A 175 0.19 -8.82 -16.07
C VAL A 175 -1.25 -9.22 -16.32
N LEU A 176 -2.16 -8.25 -16.29
CA LEU A 176 -3.54 -8.40 -16.75
C LEU A 176 -3.67 -7.61 -18.06
N ALA A 177 -3.72 -8.30 -19.18
CA ALA A 177 -3.83 -7.75 -20.51
C ALA A 177 -5.25 -7.97 -21.05
N ILE A 178 -5.97 -6.90 -21.37
CA ILE A 178 -7.35 -6.94 -21.86
C ILE A 178 -7.38 -6.30 -23.24
N TYR A 179 -7.82 -7.07 -24.23
CA TYR A 179 -8.01 -6.63 -25.60
C TYR A 179 -9.49 -6.78 -25.95
N ASP A 180 -10.14 -5.69 -26.34
CA ASP A 180 -11.51 -5.70 -26.83
C ASP A 180 -11.60 -5.02 -28.20
N ARG A 181 -11.97 -5.78 -29.22
CA ARG A 181 -12.14 -5.31 -30.60
C ARG A 181 -13.46 -4.59 -30.82
N ASN A 182 -14.40 -4.67 -29.89
CA ASN A 182 -15.70 -4.03 -30.03
C ASN A 182 -15.69 -2.66 -29.35
N PRO A 183 -15.55 -1.54 -30.08
CA PRO A 183 -15.58 -0.20 -29.50
C PRO A 183 -16.95 0.20 -28.92
N ASN A 184 -18.00 -0.55 -29.26
CA ASN A 184 -19.39 -0.16 -29.03
C ASN A 184 -20.02 -0.81 -27.79
N LYS A 185 -19.22 -1.40 -26.89
CA LYS A 185 -19.75 -2.00 -25.66
C LYS A 185 -20.09 -0.90 -24.64
N THR A 186 -21.34 -0.89 -24.20
CA THR A 186 -21.84 -0.04 -23.11
C THR A 186 -21.59 -0.62 -21.72
N GLU A 187 -21.30 -1.93 -21.65
CA GLU A 187 -20.95 -2.62 -20.41
C GLU A 187 -19.44 -2.55 -20.14
N PRO A 188 -19.00 -2.47 -18.87
CA PRO A 188 -17.59 -2.41 -18.57
C PRO A 188 -16.84 -3.69 -18.94
N ILE A 189 -15.74 -3.55 -19.68
CA ILE A 189 -14.87 -4.65 -20.12
C ILE A 189 -14.02 -5.19 -18.96
N LEU A 190 -13.73 -4.34 -17.98
CA LEU A 190 -13.12 -4.70 -16.70
C LEU A 190 -13.96 -4.15 -15.55
N GLN A 191 -14.31 -5.01 -14.62
CA GLN A 191 -14.91 -4.64 -13.34
C GLN A 191 -14.00 -5.10 -12.20
N MET A 192 -13.50 -4.17 -11.38
CA MET A 192 -12.84 -4.49 -10.12
C MET A 192 -13.74 -4.02 -8.99
N LEU A 193 -14.21 -4.95 -8.15
CA LEU A 193 -15.22 -4.70 -7.12
C LEU A 193 -14.65 -4.99 -5.72
N SER A 194 -15.17 -4.30 -4.70
CA SER A 194 -14.81 -4.50 -3.29
C SER A 194 -13.30 -4.36 -3.06
N ASN A 195 -12.64 -5.34 -2.44
CA ASN A 195 -11.20 -5.36 -2.16
C ASN A 195 -10.37 -6.09 -3.24
N ALA A 196 -10.93 -6.32 -4.44
CA ALA A 196 -10.21 -6.93 -5.55
C ALA A 196 -8.89 -6.19 -5.81
N THR A 197 -7.79 -6.94 -5.85
CA THR A 197 -6.44 -6.36 -5.94
C THR A 197 -5.63 -7.00 -7.06
N TRP A 198 -4.87 -6.18 -7.80
CA TRP A 198 -3.93 -6.64 -8.82
C TRP A 198 -2.52 -6.08 -8.61
N TYR A 199 -1.59 -6.89 -8.12
CA TYR A 199 -0.19 -6.51 -7.91
C TYR A 199 0.64 -6.69 -9.20
N GLY A 200 0.72 -5.64 -10.00
CA GLY A 200 1.54 -5.65 -11.22
C GLY A 200 1.06 -4.64 -12.25
N LEU A 201 0.96 -5.06 -13.52
CA LEU A 201 0.56 -4.21 -14.63
C LEU A 201 -0.82 -4.63 -15.15
N ILE A 202 -1.74 -3.68 -15.27
CA ILE A 202 -2.98 -3.86 -16.01
C ILE A 202 -2.83 -3.09 -17.34
N LEU A 203 -2.99 -3.78 -18.47
CA LEU A 203 -3.11 -3.17 -19.79
C LEU A 203 -4.53 -3.39 -20.29
N VAL A 204 -5.17 -2.32 -20.73
CA VAL A 204 -6.48 -2.40 -21.37
C VAL A 204 -6.39 -1.69 -22.71
N TYR A 205 -6.79 -2.37 -23.78
CA TYR A 205 -6.98 -1.77 -25.09
C TYR A 205 -8.37 -2.10 -25.63
N GLN A 206 -9.03 -1.06 -26.13
CA GLN A 206 -10.23 -1.23 -26.93
C GLN A 206 -9.99 -0.58 -28.29
N GLY A 207 -10.34 -1.30 -29.37
CA GLY A 207 -10.01 -0.94 -30.75
C GLY A 207 -10.28 0.51 -31.13
N ASP A 208 -9.54 1.01 -32.13
CA ASP A 208 -9.74 2.35 -32.67
C ASP A 208 -11.13 2.41 -33.33
N ASN A 209 -12.02 3.27 -32.81
CA ASN A 209 -13.34 3.51 -33.38
C ASN A 209 -13.21 3.93 -34.86
N GLU A 210 -14.23 3.64 -35.68
CA GLU A 210 -14.38 4.33 -36.96
C GLU A 210 -14.41 5.85 -36.73
N GLU A 211 -13.77 6.58 -37.65
CA GLU A 211 -13.61 8.02 -37.58
C GLU A 211 -14.99 8.71 -37.43
N GLY A 212 -15.26 9.31 -36.27
CA GLY A 212 -16.53 9.98 -35.96
C GLY A 212 -17.38 9.35 -34.84
N SER A 213 -16.99 8.20 -34.29
CA SER A 213 -17.71 7.62 -33.15
C SER A 213 -17.40 8.36 -31.82
N ASN A 214 -18.47 8.67 -31.07
CA ASN A 214 -18.44 9.30 -29.74
C ASN A 214 -18.41 8.24 -28.62
N GLU A 215 -18.11 6.99 -28.94
CA GLU A 215 -18.32 5.86 -28.05
C GLU A 215 -17.15 5.63 -27.09
N VAL A 216 -17.50 5.23 -25.88
CA VAL A 216 -16.67 5.36 -24.69
C VAL A 216 -16.33 3.98 -24.13
N THR A 217 -15.06 3.71 -23.90
CA THR A 217 -14.58 2.53 -23.16
C THR A 217 -14.98 2.60 -21.70
N TYR A 218 -15.78 1.64 -21.23
CA TYR A 218 -16.20 1.57 -19.83
C TYR A 218 -15.27 0.68 -19.01
N ILE A 219 -14.67 1.24 -17.94
CA ILE A 219 -14.01 0.47 -16.89
C ILE A 219 -14.70 0.80 -15.57
N LYS A 220 -15.11 -0.22 -14.81
CA LYS A 220 -15.73 -0.02 -13.50
C LYS A 220 -14.77 -0.41 -12.39
N LEU A 221 -14.25 0.59 -11.69
CA LEU A 221 -13.41 0.38 -10.51
C LEU A 221 -14.21 0.72 -9.26
N ASN A 222 -14.99 -0.21 -8.74
CA ASN A 222 -15.77 -0.04 -7.51
C ASN A 222 -15.01 -0.64 -6.31
N GLY A 223 -13.94 0.04 -5.90
CA GLY A 223 -13.12 -0.42 -4.80
C GLY A 223 -13.74 -0.06 -3.45
N GLN A 224 -13.53 -0.89 -2.44
CA GLN A 224 -13.44 -0.44 -1.06
C GLN A 224 -12.02 0.07 -0.86
N ALA A 225 -11.83 1.25 -0.29
CA ALA A 225 -10.49 1.79 -0.09
C ALA A 225 -9.61 0.77 0.65
N PRO A 226 -8.50 0.26 0.08
CA PRO A 226 -7.59 -0.61 0.81
C PRO A 226 -7.23 0.01 2.15
N LEU A 227 -7.62 -0.69 3.21
CA LEU A 227 -7.31 -0.34 4.57
C LEU A 227 -5.81 -0.57 4.76
N ASP A 228 -5.05 0.50 5.01
CA ASP A 228 -3.64 0.43 5.36
C ASP A 228 -3.51 0.55 6.87
N ILE A 229 -2.73 -0.33 7.49
CA ILE A 229 -2.53 -0.33 8.94
C ILE A 229 -2.00 1.01 9.47
N LYS A 230 -1.30 1.80 8.63
CA LYS A 230 -0.81 3.13 9.01
C LYS A 230 -1.93 4.13 9.30
N ASP A 231 -3.11 3.91 8.72
CA ASP A 231 -4.28 4.77 8.87
C ASP A 231 -5.05 4.45 10.16
N PHE A 232 -4.66 3.40 10.90
CA PHE A 232 -5.35 2.95 12.10
C PHE A 232 -4.63 3.40 13.37
N ILE A 233 -5.40 4.01 14.28
CA ILE A 233 -4.92 4.29 15.64
C ILE A 233 -5.12 3.10 16.56
N ILE A 234 -6.14 2.29 16.29
CA ILE A 234 -6.47 1.09 17.05
C ILE A 234 -6.71 -0.04 16.05
N VAL A 235 -5.94 -1.10 16.19
CA VAL A 235 -6.21 -2.40 15.57
C VAL A 235 -6.29 -3.44 16.69
N ALA A 236 -7.52 -3.83 17.04
CA ALA A 236 -7.73 -4.92 17.98
C ALA A 236 -7.97 -6.22 17.20
N GLU A 237 -7.35 -7.34 17.58
CA GLU A 237 -7.65 -8.61 16.92
C GLU A 237 -9.02 -9.14 17.33
N LYS A 238 -9.33 -9.16 18.64
CA LYS A 238 -10.56 -9.79 19.15
C LYS A 238 -11.54 -8.83 19.78
N SER A 239 -11.09 -7.90 20.62
CA SER A 239 -12.02 -6.99 21.28
C SER A 239 -11.44 -5.62 21.54
N CYS A 240 -12.25 -4.59 21.33
CA CYS A 240 -11.97 -3.23 21.75
C CYS A 240 -13.12 -2.71 22.60
N VAL A 241 -12.81 -2.18 23.79
CA VAL A 241 -13.79 -1.52 24.67
C VAL A 241 -13.37 -0.07 24.87
N LEU A 242 -14.26 0.86 24.52
CA LEU A 242 -14.04 2.29 24.65
C LEU A 242 -15.00 2.89 25.67
N GLY A 243 -14.45 3.51 26.71
CA GLY A 243 -15.19 4.16 27.79
C GLY A 243 -15.98 5.40 27.35
N ARG A 244 -16.66 6.02 28.31
CA ARG A 244 -17.50 7.20 28.09
C ARG A 244 -16.66 8.39 27.63
N SER A 245 -17.18 9.17 26.67
CA SER A 245 -16.57 10.42 26.22
C SER A 245 -15.11 10.28 25.73
N VAL A 246 -14.76 9.13 25.17
CA VAL A 246 -13.49 8.96 24.45
C VAL A 246 -13.56 9.72 23.11
N THR A 247 -12.50 10.45 22.79
CA THR A 247 -12.37 11.17 21.51
C THR A 247 -11.22 10.59 20.71
N ILE A 248 -11.53 10.07 19.53
CA ILE A 248 -10.55 9.72 18.50
C ILE A 248 -10.44 10.93 17.56
N ASN A 249 -9.36 11.70 17.67
CA ASN A 249 -9.15 12.90 16.86
C ASN A 249 -8.65 12.60 15.44
N SER A 250 -7.99 11.46 15.24
CA SER A 250 -7.54 10.97 13.95
C SER A 250 -7.17 9.49 14.03
N GLY A 251 -7.25 8.80 12.89
CA GLY A 251 -6.94 7.39 12.71
C GLY A 251 -8.14 6.48 12.92
N ASN A 252 -8.25 5.49 12.04
CA ASN A 252 -9.34 4.52 12.01
C ASN A 252 -9.26 3.57 13.20
N VAL A 253 -10.43 3.04 13.60
CA VAL A 253 -10.55 1.99 14.60
C VAL A 253 -11.00 0.72 13.91
N GLY A 254 -10.22 -0.36 14.05
CA GLY A 254 -10.46 -1.63 13.36
C GLY A 254 -10.47 -2.83 14.31
N ILE A 255 -11.46 -3.71 14.17
CA ILE A 255 -11.45 -5.05 14.78
C ILE A 255 -11.15 -6.09 13.71
N ASN A 256 -9.96 -6.67 13.76
CA ASN A 256 -9.36 -7.36 12.64
C ASN A 256 -9.84 -8.80 12.41
N ASN A 257 -10.54 -9.41 13.37
CA ASN A 257 -10.95 -10.82 13.28
C ASN A 257 -12.46 -10.98 13.17
N SER A 258 -12.87 -12.04 12.48
CA SER A 258 -14.24 -12.57 12.56
C SER A 258 -14.64 -12.83 14.01
N LYS A 259 -15.90 -12.53 14.33
CA LYS A 259 -16.53 -12.54 15.65
C LYS A 259 -15.88 -11.61 16.68
N GLY A 260 -15.00 -10.71 16.22
CA GLY A 260 -14.39 -9.70 17.07
C GLY A 260 -15.39 -8.60 17.42
N THR A 261 -15.28 -8.06 18.64
CA THR A 261 -16.25 -7.08 19.15
C THR A 261 -15.65 -5.69 19.34
N LEU A 262 -16.35 -4.66 18.89
CA LEU A 262 -16.16 -3.29 19.34
C LEU A 262 -17.32 -2.90 20.24
N THR A 263 -17.05 -2.57 21.49
CA THR A 263 -18.06 -2.07 22.42
C THR A 263 -17.70 -0.65 22.86
N THR A 264 -18.63 0.28 22.68
CA THR A 264 -18.44 1.66 23.13
C THR A 264 -19.49 2.03 24.17
N ASN A 265 -19.11 2.95 25.05
CA ASN A 265 -20.05 3.59 25.96
C ASN A 265 -20.75 4.79 25.26
N ASN A 266 -21.12 5.82 26.02
CA ASN A 266 -21.87 6.97 25.53
C ASN A 266 -20.93 8.15 25.19
N TYR A 267 -21.39 9.02 24.29
CA TYR A 267 -20.76 10.30 23.94
C TYR A 267 -19.36 10.20 23.32
N LEU A 268 -19.06 9.11 22.62
CA LEU A 268 -17.82 8.99 21.87
C LEU A 268 -17.87 9.83 20.59
N THR A 269 -16.71 10.32 20.20
CA THR A 269 -16.52 11.04 18.94
C THR A 269 -15.36 10.43 18.17
N PHE A 270 -15.64 9.95 16.96
CA PHE A 270 -14.66 9.41 16.02
C PHE A 270 -14.49 10.37 14.85
N LYS A 271 -13.36 11.09 14.79
CA LYS A 271 -12.97 11.88 13.61
C LYS A 271 -12.22 11.01 12.58
N ALA A 272 -12.75 9.81 12.34
CA ALA A 272 -12.19 8.77 11.50
C ALA A 272 -13.26 7.69 11.24
N SER A 273 -12.92 6.69 10.43
CA SER A 273 -13.78 5.53 10.16
C SER A 273 -13.64 4.45 11.24
N VAL A 274 -14.69 3.63 11.38
CA VAL A 274 -14.80 2.55 12.36
C VAL A 274 -15.19 1.25 11.64
N TYR A 275 -14.44 0.19 11.87
CA TYR A 275 -14.61 -1.10 11.20
C TYR A 275 -14.56 -2.25 12.22
N GLY A 276 -15.44 -3.24 12.10
CA GLY A 276 -15.40 -4.45 12.92
C GLY A 276 -16.54 -5.40 12.61
N ASP A 277 -16.43 -6.67 13.03
CA ASP A 277 -17.47 -7.66 12.76
C ASP A 277 -18.76 -7.33 13.52
N VAL A 278 -18.66 -7.34 14.85
CA VAL A 278 -19.75 -7.08 15.78
C VAL A 278 -19.49 -5.75 16.49
N ILE A 279 -20.31 -4.75 16.20
CA ILE A 279 -20.19 -3.41 16.77
C ILE A 279 -21.40 -3.12 17.67
N THR A 280 -21.13 -2.81 18.95
CA THR A 280 -22.11 -2.35 19.92
C THR A 280 -21.78 -0.92 20.35
N LEU A 281 -22.63 0.04 19.99
CA LEU A 281 -22.44 1.45 20.31
C LEU A 281 -23.43 1.91 21.39
N GLY A 282 -22.96 2.61 22.41
CA GLY A 282 -23.83 3.30 23.36
C GLY A 282 -24.58 4.51 22.75
N ASN A 283 -25.20 5.31 23.62
CA ASN A 283 -25.99 6.48 23.24
C ASN A 283 -25.09 7.68 22.85
N ASN A 284 -25.61 8.54 21.96
CA ASN A 284 -25.03 9.83 21.58
C ASN A 284 -23.61 9.75 20.99
N ASN A 285 -23.30 8.67 20.28
CA ASN A 285 -22.02 8.50 19.60
C ASN A 285 -22.02 9.19 18.23
N THR A 286 -20.88 9.79 17.85
CA THR A 286 -20.70 10.45 16.55
C THR A 286 -19.51 9.87 15.82
N ILE A 287 -19.70 9.47 14.56
CA ILE A 287 -18.68 8.97 13.65
C ILE A 287 -18.65 9.89 12.42
N TYR A 288 -17.52 10.53 12.18
CA TYR A 288 -17.33 11.44 11.03
C TYR A 288 -16.87 10.72 9.75
N GLY A 289 -16.27 9.54 9.88
CA GLY A 289 -15.92 8.68 8.74
C GLY A 289 -16.94 7.57 8.50
N ASP A 290 -16.51 6.53 7.81
CA ASP A 290 -17.32 5.37 7.46
C ASP A 290 -17.53 4.42 8.64
N LEU A 291 -18.60 3.65 8.59
CA LEU A 291 -18.95 2.62 9.56
C LEU A 291 -19.11 1.28 8.85
N GLY A 292 -18.09 0.42 8.93
CA GLY A 292 -18.12 -0.93 8.36
C GLY A 292 -18.45 -2.01 9.40
N TYR A 293 -19.42 -2.87 9.11
CA TYR A 293 -19.90 -3.90 10.04
C TYR A 293 -20.58 -5.11 9.38
N ASN A 294 -20.68 -6.21 10.12
CA ASN A 294 -21.55 -7.35 9.81
C ASN A 294 -22.73 -7.46 10.79
N ASP A 295 -22.52 -7.10 12.05
CA ASP A 295 -23.55 -6.98 13.08
C ASP A 295 -23.39 -5.64 13.82
N LEU A 296 -24.46 -4.84 13.84
CA LEU A 296 -24.46 -3.52 14.45
C LEU A 296 -25.66 -3.34 15.39
N THR A 297 -25.35 -3.13 16.67
CA THR A 297 -26.31 -2.69 17.70
C THR A 297 -25.93 -1.30 18.18
N TYR A 298 -26.87 -0.36 18.28
CA TYR A 298 -26.59 0.99 18.76
C TYR A 298 -27.71 1.58 19.62
N GLY A 299 -27.32 2.43 20.56
CA GLY A 299 -28.21 3.22 21.41
C GLY A 299 -28.81 4.44 20.69
N SER A 300 -29.50 5.31 21.43
CA SER A 300 -30.14 6.50 20.86
C SER A 300 -29.13 7.52 20.31
N ASN A 301 -29.54 8.28 19.28
CA ASN A 301 -28.80 9.42 18.72
C ASN A 301 -27.40 9.09 18.14
N LEU A 302 -27.23 7.91 17.53
CA LEU A 302 -26.04 7.62 16.72
C LEU A 302 -26.03 8.55 15.48
N LYS A 303 -24.91 9.26 15.27
CA LYS A 303 -24.67 10.06 14.06
C LYS A 303 -23.49 9.47 13.28
N VAL A 304 -23.70 9.17 12.01
CA VAL A 304 -22.66 8.71 11.08
C VAL A 304 -22.68 9.65 9.87
N TYR A 305 -21.55 10.27 9.55
CA TYR A 305 -21.43 11.21 8.44
C TYR A 305 -20.78 10.60 7.19
N GLY A 306 -20.08 9.47 7.31
CA GLY A 306 -19.59 8.69 6.18
C GLY A 306 -20.54 7.54 5.79
N ASP A 307 -20.04 6.64 4.97
CA ASP A 307 -20.84 5.53 4.44
C ASP A 307 -20.99 4.39 5.45
N LYS A 308 -22.13 3.69 5.39
CA LYS A 308 -22.32 2.42 6.11
C LYS A 308 -21.97 1.27 5.18
N ILE A 309 -20.99 0.46 5.56
CA ILE A 309 -20.42 -0.60 4.72
C ILE A 309 -20.80 -1.95 5.31
N THR A 310 -21.63 -2.72 4.61
CA THR A 310 -22.00 -4.08 5.01
C THR A 310 -22.38 -4.92 3.77
N PRO A 311 -21.95 -6.19 3.65
CA PRO A 311 -21.09 -6.91 4.59
C PRO A 311 -19.62 -6.41 4.56
N LEU A 312 -18.94 -6.53 5.69
CA LEU A 312 -17.52 -6.23 5.88
C LEU A 312 -16.69 -7.52 5.78
N SER A 313 -15.78 -7.59 4.82
CA SER A 313 -14.83 -8.70 4.70
C SER A 313 -13.78 -8.67 5.81
N LEU A 314 -13.48 -9.84 6.39
CA LEU A 314 -12.49 -10.02 7.46
C LEU A 314 -11.51 -11.14 7.10
N PRO A 315 -10.22 -11.04 7.48
CA PRO A 315 -9.62 -10.01 8.33
C PRO A 315 -9.47 -8.64 7.63
N LEU A 316 -9.61 -7.55 8.40
CA LEU A 316 -9.52 -6.17 7.88
C LEU A 316 -8.14 -5.84 7.29
N LEU A 317 -7.07 -6.35 7.92
CA LEU A 317 -5.69 -5.92 7.77
C LEU A 317 -4.72 -7.10 7.97
N GLY A 318 -3.62 -7.10 7.22
CA GLY A 318 -2.43 -7.88 7.56
C GLY A 318 -1.68 -7.23 8.72
N LEU A 319 -1.37 -7.98 9.78
CA LEU A 319 -0.62 -7.45 10.93
C LEU A 319 0.89 -7.55 10.72
N PRO A 320 1.70 -6.60 11.25
CA PRO A 320 3.15 -6.66 11.16
C PRO A 320 3.70 -7.91 11.86
N LEU A 321 4.86 -8.37 11.41
CA LEU A 321 5.58 -9.45 12.09
C LEU A 321 6.06 -8.96 13.46
N PHE A 322 5.80 -9.77 14.49
CA PHE A 322 6.26 -9.47 15.84
C PHE A 322 7.72 -9.93 16.01
N PRO A 323 8.65 -9.07 16.47
CA PRO A 323 10.07 -9.39 16.53
C PRO A 323 10.39 -10.47 17.57
N SER A 324 11.38 -11.31 17.27
CA SER A 324 12.03 -12.18 18.26
C SER A 324 13.15 -11.42 18.98
N PHE A 325 13.31 -11.66 20.28
CA PHE A 325 14.34 -11.01 21.11
C PHE A 325 14.55 -11.77 22.42
N THR A 326 15.57 -11.38 23.21
CA THR A 326 15.91 -11.98 24.51
C THR A 326 16.21 -10.91 25.54
N ARG A 327 15.67 -11.02 26.76
CA ARG A 327 15.95 -10.08 27.86
C ARG A 327 17.40 -10.20 28.36
N GLY A 328 17.88 -9.14 29.02
CA GLY A 328 19.14 -9.16 29.77
C GLY A 328 18.99 -9.69 31.20
N LYS A 329 20.08 -9.62 31.96
CA LYS A 329 20.17 -10.05 33.37
C LYS A 329 20.20 -8.89 34.37
N THR A 330 20.60 -7.70 33.93
CA THR A 330 20.82 -6.51 34.78
C THR A 330 19.52 -5.80 35.16
N ASN A 331 19.35 -5.41 36.42
CA ASN A 331 18.26 -4.54 36.85
C ASN A 331 18.69 -3.08 36.82
N ILE A 332 17.79 -2.20 36.41
CA ILE A 332 17.93 -0.75 36.50
C ILE A 332 16.87 -0.24 37.46
N ASN A 333 17.29 0.42 38.53
CA ASN A 333 16.42 1.04 39.52
C ASN A 333 16.72 2.53 39.58
N VAL A 334 15.77 3.35 39.17
CA VAL A 334 15.86 4.82 39.27
C VAL A 334 15.04 5.23 40.48
N GLY A 335 15.70 5.81 41.48
CA GLY A 335 15.05 6.29 42.70
C GLY A 335 14.00 7.37 42.42
N SER A 336 13.11 7.61 43.38
CA SER A 336 12.09 8.66 43.26
C SER A 336 12.72 10.02 42.99
N TYR A 337 12.13 10.77 42.05
CA TYR A 337 12.60 12.08 41.58
C TYR A 337 14.03 12.11 41.02
N GLN A 338 14.66 10.96 40.84
CA GLN A 338 16.00 10.87 40.24
C GLN A 338 15.92 10.87 38.72
N THR A 339 17.02 11.28 38.10
CA THR A 339 17.21 11.21 36.65
C THR A 339 18.23 10.14 36.32
N TYR A 340 18.00 9.40 35.23
CA TYR A 340 18.94 8.39 34.75
C TYR A 340 18.99 8.38 33.23
N TYR A 341 20.20 8.30 32.65
CA TYR A 341 20.42 8.13 31.22
C TYR A 341 20.78 6.67 30.95
N LEU A 342 19.98 6.00 30.13
CA LEU A 342 20.14 4.59 29.80
C LEU A 342 20.52 4.46 28.33
N SER A 343 21.66 3.83 28.09
CA SER A 343 22.08 3.42 26.74
C SER A 343 21.24 2.24 26.26
N SER A 344 21.14 2.06 24.94
CA SER A 344 20.49 0.88 24.36
C SER A 344 21.17 -0.42 24.82
N GLY A 345 20.39 -1.50 24.94
CA GLY A 345 20.91 -2.76 25.44
C GLY A 345 19.85 -3.72 25.99
N LYS A 346 20.33 -4.80 26.62
CA LYS A 346 19.48 -5.86 27.18
C LYS A 346 19.40 -5.74 28.70
N TYR A 347 18.18 -5.69 29.26
CA TYR A 347 17.96 -5.56 30.70
C TYR A 347 16.98 -6.62 31.23
N LYS A 348 17.06 -6.91 32.51
CA LYS A 348 16.06 -7.70 33.24
C LYS A 348 14.90 -6.78 33.58
N ASN A 349 14.96 -6.05 34.68
CA ASN A 349 13.89 -5.14 35.09
C ASN A 349 14.35 -3.69 35.02
N ILE A 350 13.45 -2.81 34.58
CA ILE A 350 13.60 -1.36 34.73
C ILE A 350 12.49 -0.87 35.65
N THR A 351 12.85 -0.29 36.79
CA THR A 351 11.90 0.27 37.76
C THR A 351 12.21 1.75 37.96
N LEU A 352 11.21 2.60 37.72
CA LEU A 352 11.27 4.05 37.92
C LEU A 352 10.39 4.43 39.10
N GLY A 353 11.00 4.95 40.16
CA GLY A 353 10.31 5.49 41.34
C GLY A 353 9.36 6.64 41.01
N VAL A 354 8.68 7.15 42.03
CA VAL A 354 7.73 8.25 41.88
C VAL A 354 8.44 9.49 41.35
N GLY A 355 7.92 10.09 40.27
CA GLY A 355 8.51 11.30 39.67
C GLY A 355 9.88 11.10 39.00
N ALA A 356 10.40 9.87 38.94
CA ALA A 356 11.69 9.58 38.34
C ALA A 356 11.69 9.85 36.82
N THR A 357 12.82 10.27 36.27
CA THR A 357 12.99 10.52 34.83
C THR A 357 14.04 9.59 34.24
N LEU A 358 13.63 8.79 33.24
CA LEU A 358 14.52 7.94 32.45
C LEU A 358 14.70 8.54 31.06
N TYR A 359 15.94 8.85 30.68
CA TYR A 359 16.32 9.24 29.33
C TYR A 359 16.84 8.03 28.57
N LEU A 360 16.16 7.65 27.49
CA LEU A 360 16.60 6.64 26.54
C LEU A 360 17.43 7.36 25.46
N GLN A 361 18.69 6.96 25.29
CA GLN A 361 19.62 7.60 24.35
C GLN A 361 19.33 7.30 22.86
N GLY A 362 18.26 6.57 22.56
CA GLY A 362 17.99 5.98 21.23
C GLY A 362 18.36 4.51 21.16
N GLY A 363 17.98 3.84 20.07
CA GLY A 363 18.30 2.43 19.80
C GLY A 363 17.30 1.42 20.36
N THR A 364 17.72 0.15 20.47
CA THR A 364 16.85 -0.97 20.86
C THR A 364 17.08 -1.41 22.31
N TYR A 365 16.01 -1.61 23.06
CA TYR A 365 16.04 -2.02 24.47
C TYR A 365 15.27 -3.34 24.64
N ASP A 366 15.98 -4.45 24.86
CA ASP A 366 15.36 -5.75 25.11
C ASP A 366 15.23 -6.00 26.62
N ILE A 367 14.02 -5.92 27.15
CA ILE A 367 13.78 -5.93 28.59
C ILE A 367 12.80 -7.02 29.03
N ARG A 368 12.91 -7.50 30.27
CA ARG A 368 11.87 -8.38 30.84
C ARG A 368 10.61 -7.59 31.14
N GLN A 369 10.76 -6.53 31.91
CA GLN A 369 9.65 -5.81 32.52
C GLN A 369 10.07 -4.36 32.77
N LEU A 370 9.14 -3.43 32.53
CA LEU A 370 9.28 -2.04 32.89
C LEU A 370 8.15 -1.63 33.81
N THR A 371 8.48 -0.98 34.93
CA THR A 371 7.51 -0.46 35.88
C THR A 371 7.85 0.99 36.17
N ALA A 372 6.98 1.90 35.75
CA ALA A 372 7.06 3.32 36.03
C ALA A 372 5.97 3.69 37.02
N TYR A 373 6.34 4.15 38.22
CA TYR A 373 5.38 4.57 39.24
C TYR A 373 4.75 5.93 38.89
N ASP A 374 3.96 6.49 39.81
CA ASP A 374 3.25 7.74 39.59
C ASP A 374 4.21 8.88 39.23
N PHE A 375 3.79 9.75 38.32
CA PHE A 375 4.55 10.91 37.81
C PHE A 375 5.89 10.58 37.12
N ALA A 376 6.24 9.30 36.95
CA ALA A 376 7.47 8.91 36.29
C ALA A 376 7.45 9.30 34.80
N LYS A 377 8.61 9.70 34.27
CA LYS A 377 8.79 10.19 32.90
C LYS A 377 9.79 9.31 32.18
N ILE A 378 9.42 8.81 31.01
CA ILE A 378 10.32 8.14 30.07
C ILE A 378 10.46 9.08 28.87
N ARG A 379 11.68 9.55 28.62
CA ARG A 379 12.01 10.50 27.56
C ARG A 379 12.96 9.84 26.59
N TYR A 380 12.67 9.89 25.30
CA TYR A 380 13.61 9.42 24.28
C TYR A 380 14.29 10.60 23.60
N LEU A 381 15.62 10.52 23.49
CA LEU A 381 16.51 11.54 22.91
C LEU A 381 16.79 11.31 21.42
N ALA A 382 16.43 10.14 20.90
CA ALA A 382 16.55 9.71 19.51
C ALA A 382 15.52 8.57 19.28
N PRO A 383 15.34 8.05 18.05
CA PRO A 383 14.41 6.96 17.80
C PRO A 383 14.67 5.72 18.68
N VAL A 384 13.60 5.16 19.25
CA VAL A 384 13.64 4.08 20.25
C VAL A 384 12.75 2.92 19.86
N THR A 385 13.29 1.70 19.99
CA THR A 385 12.51 0.46 19.98
C THR A 385 12.61 -0.23 21.33
N LEU A 386 11.51 -0.27 22.09
CA LEU A 386 11.40 -1.00 23.35
C LEU A 386 10.79 -2.38 23.10
N ARG A 387 11.48 -3.46 23.46
CA ARG A 387 11.00 -4.84 23.31
C ARG A 387 10.88 -5.48 24.68
N VAL A 388 9.66 -5.69 25.16
CA VAL A 388 9.33 -6.10 26.51
C VAL A 388 8.81 -7.53 26.54
N LYS A 389 9.49 -8.43 27.25
CA LYS A 389 9.08 -9.85 27.29
C LYS A 389 7.80 -10.09 28.09
N ARG A 390 7.66 -9.46 29.25
CA ARG A 390 6.59 -9.79 30.22
C ARG A 390 5.52 -8.70 30.26
N LYS A 391 5.83 -7.53 30.80
CA LYS A 391 4.82 -6.49 31.08
C LYS A 391 5.44 -5.10 31.17
N LEU A 392 4.68 -4.09 30.75
CA LEU A 392 4.96 -2.67 30.97
C LEU A 392 3.81 -2.05 31.76
N THR A 393 4.11 -1.36 32.85
CA THR A 393 3.12 -0.69 33.69
C THR A 393 3.53 0.75 33.97
N MET A 394 2.57 1.66 33.83
CA MET A 394 2.72 3.08 34.14
C MET A 394 1.69 3.52 35.19
N GLY A 395 2.16 4.28 36.18
CA GLY A 395 1.34 4.84 37.25
C GLY A 395 0.43 5.98 36.80
N ARG A 396 -0.09 6.74 37.76
CA ARG A 396 -0.87 7.96 37.51
C ARG A 396 0.05 9.05 36.97
N TYR A 397 -0.41 9.85 36.01
CA TYR A 397 0.35 10.98 35.43
C TYR A 397 1.72 10.62 34.84
N ALA A 398 1.98 9.33 34.64
CA ALA A 398 3.21 8.86 34.04
C ALA A 398 3.25 9.25 32.56
N ARG A 399 4.45 9.47 32.03
CA ARG A 399 4.63 9.94 30.66
C ARG A 399 5.65 9.12 29.92
N ILE A 400 5.36 8.82 28.65
CA ILE A 400 6.35 8.44 27.65
C ILE A 400 6.20 9.38 26.47
N GLU A 401 7.23 10.17 26.19
CA GLU A 401 7.17 11.24 25.19
C GLU A 401 8.58 11.64 24.74
N PRO A 402 8.74 12.28 23.57
CA PRO A 402 10.04 12.72 23.14
C PRO A 402 10.60 13.72 24.14
N TYR A 403 11.93 13.79 24.19
CA TYR A 403 12.55 14.92 24.84
C TYR A 403 12.28 16.19 24.02
N SER A 404 11.68 17.18 24.67
CA SER A 404 11.56 18.52 24.13
C SER A 404 12.30 19.44 25.07
N LEU A 405 13.31 20.15 24.56
CA LEU A 405 13.78 21.37 25.22
C LEU A 405 12.58 22.33 25.20
N ALA A 406 12.04 22.67 26.36
CA ALA A 406 11.03 23.73 26.41
C ALA A 406 11.67 25.01 25.84
N PRO A 407 10.97 25.81 25.01
CA PRO A 407 11.44 27.14 24.68
C PRO A 407 11.37 27.99 25.96
N GLY A 408 12.50 28.13 26.64
CA GLY A 408 12.65 28.96 27.83
C GLY A 408 14.15 29.22 28.09
N PRO A 409 14.53 30.42 28.58
CA PRO A 409 15.93 30.80 28.74
C PRO A 409 16.48 30.16 30.02
N GLY A 410 17.43 29.24 29.88
CA GLY A 410 18.13 28.66 31.03
C GLY A 410 19.27 27.74 30.59
N PRO A 411 20.43 27.79 31.26
CA PRO A 411 21.70 27.35 30.71
C PRO A 411 21.77 25.83 30.56
N ILE A 412 22.40 25.43 29.46
CA ILE A 412 22.80 24.05 29.19
C ILE A 412 23.82 23.65 30.27
N PRO A 413 23.61 22.58 31.06
CA PRO A 413 24.70 22.05 31.89
C PRO A 413 25.80 21.51 30.95
N PRO A 414 27.08 21.85 31.20
CA PRO A 414 28.16 21.52 30.29
C PRO A 414 28.32 20.01 30.18
N ILE A 415 28.32 19.53 28.94
CA ILE A 415 28.97 18.27 28.58
C ILE A 415 30.45 18.47 28.92
N VAL A 416 30.99 17.67 29.82
CA VAL A 416 32.43 17.62 30.12
C VAL A 416 33.10 16.61 29.20
N PRO A 417 33.90 17.02 28.20
CA PRO A 417 34.98 16.20 27.69
C PRO A 417 36.27 16.56 28.45
N PHE A 418 36.97 15.53 28.93
CA PHE A 418 38.33 15.67 29.45
C PHE A 418 39.26 16.30 28.39
N SER A 419 40.09 17.21 28.88
CA SER A 419 41.07 18.15 28.28
C SER A 419 41.91 17.72 27.07
N PHE A 420 42.19 18.67 26.17
CA PHE A 420 43.55 19.23 25.94
C PHE A 420 43.47 20.67 25.39
N LEU A 421 44.35 21.56 25.89
CA LEU A 421 44.45 22.98 25.58
C LEU A 421 44.82 23.25 24.10
N PHE A 422 44.17 24.21 23.46
CA PHE A 422 44.83 25.32 22.75
C PHE A 422 43.88 26.53 22.68
N SER A 423 44.36 27.68 23.16
CA SER A 423 43.65 28.97 23.16
C SER A 423 43.89 29.70 21.85
N ILE A 424 42.81 30.05 21.13
CA ILE A 424 42.82 31.15 20.16
C ILE A 424 41.50 31.92 20.33
N LYS A 425 41.59 33.19 20.73
CA LYS A 425 40.46 34.13 20.74
C LYS A 425 40.15 34.53 19.30
N SER A 426 38.98 34.16 18.78
CA SER A 426 38.39 34.79 17.59
C SER A 426 36.87 34.85 17.73
N ALA A 427 36.32 36.04 17.50
CA ALA A 427 34.92 36.48 17.44
C ALA A 427 33.83 35.39 17.58
N GLU A 428 32.96 35.54 18.60
CA GLU A 428 31.80 34.68 18.83
C GLU A 428 30.78 34.78 17.68
N ALA A 429 30.91 33.88 16.69
CA ALA A 429 29.76 33.44 15.92
C ALA A 429 28.86 32.64 16.86
N LYS A 430 27.61 33.10 17.06
CA LYS A 430 26.56 32.31 17.72
C LYS A 430 26.53 30.92 17.05
N PRO A 431 26.91 29.83 17.73
CA PRO A 431 26.88 28.53 17.10
C PRO A 431 25.42 28.23 16.76
N LEU A 432 25.12 28.14 15.46
CA LEU A 432 23.91 27.50 14.97
C LEU A 432 23.92 26.10 15.57
N SER A 433 23.11 25.90 16.61
CA SER A 433 22.88 24.58 17.17
C SER A 433 22.42 23.70 16.00
N PRO A 434 23.03 22.54 15.75
CA PRO A 434 22.55 21.66 14.68
C PRO A 434 21.05 21.40 14.93
N PRO A 435 20.20 21.46 13.88
CA PRO A 435 18.77 21.26 14.03
C PRO A 435 18.55 19.92 14.72
N GLN A 436 18.06 19.96 15.96
CA GLN A 436 17.69 18.74 16.68
C GLN A 436 16.59 18.06 15.87
N PRO A 437 16.67 16.73 15.62
CA PRO A 437 15.60 16.03 14.95
C PRO A 437 14.29 16.27 15.71
N THR A 438 13.25 16.71 15.01
CA THR A 438 11.92 16.91 15.59
C THR A 438 11.30 15.54 15.89
N LEU A 439 11.63 14.98 17.05
CA LEU A 439 11.13 13.66 17.46
C LEU A 439 9.62 13.68 17.66
N GLY A 440 8.93 12.70 17.07
CA GLY A 440 7.51 12.46 17.16
C GLY A 440 7.18 11.12 17.85
N ALA A 441 5.89 10.78 17.91
CA ALA A 441 5.44 9.50 18.45
C ALA A 441 5.81 8.30 17.54
N ASP A 442 6.00 8.56 16.26
CA ASP A 442 6.48 7.64 15.22
C ASP A 442 7.94 7.21 15.44
N ASP A 443 8.73 7.99 16.18
CA ASP A 443 10.11 7.62 16.56
C ASP A 443 10.18 6.66 17.75
N CYS A 444 9.04 6.26 18.32
CA CYS A 444 8.97 5.34 19.45
C CYS A 444 8.05 4.16 19.12
N VAL A 445 8.58 2.94 19.25
CA VAL A 445 7.80 1.69 19.10
C VAL A 445 8.04 0.77 20.29
N ILE A 446 6.96 0.27 20.90
CA ILE A 446 6.98 -0.70 21.99
C ILE A 446 6.38 -2.02 21.51
N TYR A 447 7.16 -3.10 21.58
CA TYR A 447 6.71 -4.48 21.38
C TYR A 447 6.57 -5.18 22.74
N ILE A 448 5.43 -5.82 23.03
CA ILE A 448 5.19 -6.50 24.32
C ILE A 448 4.68 -7.92 24.11
N GLN A 449 5.43 -8.91 24.59
CA GLN A 449 5.12 -10.33 24.32
C GLN A 449 4.16 -10.96 25.34
N GLY A 450 4.16 -10.54 26.60
CA GLY A 450 3.26 -11.10 27.63
C GLY A 450 3.71 -12.43 28.26
N VAL A 451 4.98 -12.83 28.15
CA VAL A 451 5.47 -14.13 28.64
C VAL A 451 5.21 -14.30 30.14
N GLY A 452 4.50 -15.36 30.50
CA GLY A 452 4.15 -15.69 31.88
C GLY A 452 3.09 -14.76 32.48
N GLN A 453 2.24 -14.14 31.66
CA GLN A 453 1.03 -13.43 32.08
C GLN A 453 -0.21 -14.27 31.73
N SER A 454 -1.23 -14.20 32.58
CA SER A 454 -2.54 -14.78 32.25
C SER A 454 -3.20 -13.96 31.13
N ALA A 455 -3.98 -14.61 30.28
CA ALA A 455 -4.68 -13.99 29.14
C ALA A 455 -5.62 -12.84 29.55
N THR A 456 -6.01 -12.75 30.82
CA THR A 456 -6.87 -11.66 31.33
C THR A 456 -6.09 -10.45 31.83
N THR A 457 -4.78 -10.60 32.05
CA THR A 457 -3.94 -9.55 32.64
C THR A 457 -3.43 -8.60 31.57
N PRO A 458 -3.68 -7.28 31.67
CA PRO A 458 -3.06 -6.31 30.77
C PRO A 458 -1.54 -6.40 30.81
N ILE A 459 -0.92 -6.58 29.65
CA ILE A 459 0.53 -6.64 29.48
C ILE A 459 1.12 -5.25 29.19
N PHE A 460 0.28 -4.32 28.74
CA PHE A 460 0.50 -2.88 28.85
C PHE A 460 -0.64 -2.27 29.67
N GLN A 461 -0.30 -1.46 30.67
CA GLN A 461 -1.33 -0.73 31.42
C GLN A 461 -0.89 0.65 31.89
N THR A 462 -1.82 1.59 31.85
CA THR A 462 -1.72 2.89 32.53
C THR A 462 -2.87 3.07 33.51
N LYS A 463 -2.65 3.82 34.60
CA LYS A 463 -3.71 4.06 35.60
C LYS A 463 -4.67 5.20 35.23
N TYR A 464 -4.18 6.43 35.16
CA TYR A 464 -5.03 7.62 34.98
C TYR A 464 -4.17 8.81 34.53
N SER A 465 -4.71 9.69 33.68
CA SER A 465 -4.08 10.93 33.21
C SER A 465 -2.64 10.79 32.74
N SER A 466 -2.30 9.67 32.11
CA SER A 466 -0.97 9.46 31.54
C SER A 466 -0.90 10.03 30.11
N THR A 467 0.31 10.41 29.71
CA THR A 467 0.60 10.84 28.33
C THR A 467 1.48 9.80 27.66
N ILE A 468 1.04 9.30 26.52
CA ILE A 468 1.75 8.28 25.74
C ILE A 468 1.92 8.81 24.33
N LYS A 469 3.14 9.15 23.94
CA LYS A 469 3.51 9.48 22.56
C LYS A 469 4.45 8.40 22.05
N CYS A 470 3.88 7.28 21.64
CA CYS A 470 4.60 6.10 21.19
C CYS A 470 3.64 5.11 20.53
N ASN A 471 4.15 4.31 19.60
CA ASN A 471 3.42 3.21 18.97
C ASN A 471 3.56 1.93 19.81
N ILE A 472 2.48 1.14 19.92
CA ILE A 472 2.45 -0.05 20.77
C ILE A 472 1.92 -1.25 19.98
N TYR A 473 2.70 -2.33 19.94
CA TYR A 473 2.25 -3.64 19.47
C TYR A 473 2.40 -4.65 20.60
N ALA A 474 1.29 -5.08 21.17
CA ALA A 474 1.23 -6.03 22.28
C ALA A 474 0.56 -7.33 21.82
N LYS A 475 1.12 -8.50 22.12
CA LYS A 475 0.52 -9.80 21.72
C LYS A 475 -0.78 -10.15 22.44
N ASP A 476 -1.17 -9.38 23.45
CA ASP A 476 -2.34 -9.66 24.28
C ASP A 476 -3.06 -8.36 24.69
N LYS A 477 -3.40 -8.18 25.97
CA LYS A 477 -4.24 -7.06 26.43
C LYS A 477 -3.48 -5.75 26.68
N ILE A 478 -3.95 -4.66 26.07
CA ILE A 478 -3.62 -3.25 26.41
C ILE A 478 -4.78 -2.67 27.23
N LYS A 479 -4.47 -1.98 28.33
CA LYS A 479 -5.46 -1.22 29.11
C LYS A 479 -4.96 0.20 29.41
N LEU A 480 -5.57 1.19 28.78
CA LEU A 480 -5.41 2.60 29.20
C LEU A 480 -6.54 2.92 30.17
N GLY A 481 -6.21 3.47 31.35
CA GLY A 481 -7.24 3.97 32.25
C GLY A 481 -7.95 5.22 31.72
N SER A 482 -8.50 6.04 32.61
CA SER A 482 -9.26 7.23 32.22
C SER A 482 -8.38 8.48 32.03
N PHE A 483 -8.86 9.45 31.26
CA PHE A 483 -8.28 10.77 31.03
C PHE A 483 -6.87 10.74 30.41
N ASN A 484 -6.53 9.68 29.68
CA ASN A 484 -5.23 9.56 29.04
C ASN A 484 -5.17 10.38 27.75
N THR A 485 -3.97 10.86 27.42
CA THR A 485 -3.66 11.40 26.09
C THR A 485 -2.72 10.43 25.40
N PHE A 486 -3.14 9.93 24.24
CA PHE A 486 -2.37 8.98 23.44
C PHE A 486 -2.13 9.55 22.04
N GLN A 487 -0.88 9.49 21.60
CA GLN A 487 -0.45 9.83 20.24
C GLN A 487 0.41 8.67 19.71
N GLY A 488 0.02 8.09 18.58
CA GLY A 488 0.66 6.89 18.03
C GLY A 488 -0.37 5.97 17.37
N ALA A 489 -0.09 4.68 17.32
CA ALA A 489 -1.02 3.61 16.98
C ALA A 489 -0.86 2.42 17.95
N MET A 490 -1.92 1.64 18.13
CA MET A 490 -1.98 0.48 19.02
C MET A 490 -2.46 -0.76 18.27
N ILE A 491 -1.71 -1.84 18.35
CA ILE A 491 -2.07 -3.17 17.86
C ILE A 491 -2.08 -4.13 19.04
N ALA A 492 -3.20 -4.79 19.29
CA ALA A 492 -3.28 -5.80 20.35
C ALA A 492 -4.42 -6.79 20.17
N LYS A 493 -4.39 -7.90 20.90
CA LYS A 493 -5.51 -8.85 20.91
C LYS A 493 -6.76 -8.26 21.54
N HIS A 494 -6.58 -7.58 22.68
CA HIS A 494 -7.63 -6.93 23.45
C HIS A 494 -7.19 -5.50 23.80
N ILE A 495 -8.04 -4.51 23.54
CA ILE A 495 -7.77 -3.11 23.85
C ILE A 495 -8.92 -2.57 24.72
N GLU A 496 -8.57 -1.93 25.84
CA GLU A 496 -9.53 -1.28 26.73
C GLU A 496 -9.06 0.15 27.01
N ILE A 497 -9.90 1.14 26.69
CA ILE A 497 -9.61 2.57 26.88
C ILE A 497 -10.63 3.16 27.85
N GLY A 498 -10.15 3.71 28.97
CA GLY A 498 -10.99 4.35 29.97
C GLY A 498 -11.55 5.70 29.52
N ASN A 499 -12.49 6.19 30.32
CA ASN A 499 -13.31 7.37 30.02
C ASN A 499 -12.48 8.63 29.76
N TYR A 500 -13.02 9.56 28.98
CA TYR A 500 -12.46 10.91 28.74
C TYR A 500 -11.04 10.92 28.15
N SER A 501 -10.61 9.81 27.53
CA SER A 501 -9.29 9.73 26.89
C SER A 501 -9.33 10.34 25.48
N LYS A 502 -8.21 10.94 25.07
CA LYS A 502 -8.02 11.55 23.75
C LYS A 502 -6.92 10.86 22.99
N LEU A 503 -7.22 10.42 21.77
CA LEU A 503 -6.36 9.60 20.94
C LEU A 503 -6.13 10.32 19.60
N SER A 504 -4.88 10.46 19.15
CA SER A 504 -4.53 11.05 17.87
C SER A 504 -3.48 10.21 17.12
N LEU A 505 -3.69 9.95 15.84
CA LEU A 505 -2.84 9.09 15.05
C LEU A 505 -1.48 9.73 14.78
N LYS A 506 -0.42 8.95 14.99
CA LYS A 506 0.93 9.21 14.47
C LYS A 506 1.66 7.87 14.36
N SER A 507 1.21 7.06 13.41
CA SER A 507 1.60 5.66 13.29
C SER A 507 3.06 5.48 12.89
N ALA A 508 3.74 4.53 13.52
CA ALA A 508 4.98 3.93 13.03
C ALA A 508 4.74 2.58 12.33
N PHE A 509 3.51 2.09 12.34
CA PHE A 509 3.14 0.83 11.70
C PHE A 509 2.75 1.11 10.25
N GLY A 510 3.42 0.41 9.34
CA GLY A 510 3.13 0.46 7.92
C GLY A 510 4.13 -0.41 7.19
N THR A 511 3.63 -1.28 6.32
CA THR A 511 4.37 -1.71 5.13
C THR A 511 3.51 -1.22 3.99
N VAL A 512 4.08 -0.42 3.09
CA VAL A 512 3.31 0.02 1.93
C VAL A 512 3.09 -1.19 1.06
N TYR A 513 1.87 -1.70 1.04
CA TYR A 513 1.45 -2.53 -0.07
C TYR A 513 1.13 -1.59 -1.22
N VAL A 514 1.76 -1.88 -2.33
CA VAL A 514 1.70 -1.07 -3.53
C VAL A 514 0.97 -1.87 -4.59
N TYR A 515 -0.14 -1.33 -5.07
CA TYR A 515 -1.23 -2.10 -5.68
C TYR A 515 -1.21 -2.12 -7.22
N GLY A 516 -0.10 -1.75 -7.88
CA GLY A 516 0.10 -1.92 -9.32
C GLY A 516 -0.10 -0.66 -10.18
N SER A 517 0.23 -0.77 -11.47
CA SER A 517 0.12 0.28 -12.49
C SER A 517 -0.94 -0.07 -13.53
N VAL A 518 -1.58 0.94 -14.14
CA VAL A 518 -2.59 0.76 -15.20
C VAL A 518 -2.17 1.51 -16.47
N LEU A 519 -2.25 0.84 -17.62
CA LEU A 519 -2.04 1.40 -18.95
C LEU A 519 -3.32 1.22 -19.77
N LEU A 520 -3.78 2.30 -20.41
CA LEU A 520 -5.05 2.35 -21.15
C LEU A 520 -4.79 2.81 -22.59
N GLY A 521 -5.22 2.04 -23.58
CA GLY A 521 -5.14 2.39 -25.01
C GLY A 521 -6.51 2.39 -25.68
N GLY A 522 -6.97 3.53 -26.20
CA GLY A 522 -8.31 3.68 -26.78
C GLY A 522 -8.76 5.15 -26.79
N ARG A 523 -9.77 5.50 -27.58
CA ARG A 523 -10.20 6.90 -27.85
C ARG A 523 -10.83 7.60 -26.64
N LEU A 524 -11.68 6.93 -25.89
CA LEU A 524 -12.43 7.52 -24.78
C LEU A 524 -12.52 6.52 -23.63
N PHE A 525 -12.12 6.87 -22.41
CA PHE A 525 -12.26 5.98 -21.24
C PHE A 525 -13.19 6.59 -20.20
N TYR A 526 -14.01 5.79 -19.54
CA TYR A 526 -14.98 6.24 -18.53
C TYR A 526 -15.00 5.36 -17.29
N ILE A 527 -14.90 6.02 -16.14
CA ILE A 527 -15.04 5.42 -14.81
C ILE A 527 -16.35 5.94 -14.18
N PRO A 528 -17.36 5.07 -13.95
CA PRO A 528 -18.69 5.46 -13.46
C PRO A 528 -18.71 5.87 -11.98
N TYR A 529 -19.79 6.58 -11.58
CA TYR A 529 -20.09 7.07 -10.22
C TYR A 529 -20.00 6.02 -9.10
N GLY A 530 -20.22 4.74 -9.40
CA GLY A 530 -19.98 3.63 -8.49
C GLY A 530 -18.51 3.25 -8.32
N GLY A 531 -17.57 4.10 -8.73
CA GLY A 531 -16.13 3.89 -8.57
C GLY A 531 -15.46 4.69 -7.45
N GLY A 532 -16.26 5.40 -6.64
CA GLY A 532 -15.77 6.02 -5.41
C GLY A 532 -15.08 5.00 -4.52
N ASN A 533 -13.90 5.32 -4.02
CA ASN A 533 -13.06 4.48 -3.13
C ASN A 533 -12.14 3.44 -3.80
N ALA A 534 -12.09 3.34 -5.13
CA ALA A 534 -10.98 2.65 -5.79
C ALA A 534 -9.68 3.43 -5.61
N ARG A 535 -8.61 2.75 -5.18
CA ARG A 535 -7.26 3.32 -5.04
C ARG A 535 -6.31 2.58 -5.97
N ILE A 536 -5.64 3.32 -6.85
CA ILE A 536 -4.59 2.81 -7.74
C ILE A 536 -3.26 3.35 -7.23
N TYR A 537 -2.27 2.47 -7.07
CA TYR A 537 -1.00 2.80 -6.44
C TYR A 537 0.19 2.24 -7.21
N TYR A 538 1.02 3.13 -7.72
CA TYR A 538 2.24 2.80 -8.44
C TYR A 538 3.28 2.07 -7.59
N SER A 539 3.79 0.93 -8.06
CA SER A 539 4.89 0.16 -7.46
C SER A 539 6.08 -0.01 -8.36
N GLN A 540 7.22 0.59 -7.99
CA GLN A 540 8.50 0.24 -8.61
C GLN A 540 8.80 -1.25 -8.46
N GLN A 541 8.60 -1.82 -7.26
CA GLN A 541 8.91 -3.22 -7.01
C GLN A 541 8.02 -4.16 -7.84
N ALA A 542 6.72 -3.89 -7.95
CA ALA A 542 5.85 -4.73 -8.76
C ALA A 542 6.22 -4.64 -10.24
N LEU A 543 6.61 -3.46 -10.73
CA LEU A 543 7.07 -3.29 -12.11
C LEU A 543 8.42 -3.98 -12.37
N GLN A 544 9.37 -3.90 -11.43
CA GLN A 544 10.63 -4.65 -11.52
C GLN A 544 10.38 -6.17 -11.54
N ASN A 545 9.41 -6.64 -10.77
CA ASN A 545 9.01 -8.05 -10.78
C ASN A 545 8.32 -8.44 -12.09
N VAL A 546 7.48 -7.56 -12.65
CA VAL A 546 6.89 -7.74 -13.99
C VAL A 546 7.98 -7.78 -15.05
N ASP A 547 8.92 -6.84 -15.05
CA ASP A 547 10.07 -6.82 -15.97
C ASP A 547 10.89 -8.10 -15.81
N THR A 548 11.27 -8.49 -14.60
CA THR A 548 11.98 -9.75 -14.34
C THR A 548 11.22 -10.96 -14.87
N MET A 549 9.89 -11.01 -14.68
CA MET A 549 9.05 -12.08 -15.22
C MET A 549 9.06 -12.09 -16.75
N ILE A 550 8.89 -10.94 -17.40
CA ILE A 550 8.99 -10.78 -18.86
C ILE A 550 10.39 -11.19 -19.34
N GLN A 551 11.43 -10.85 -18.58
CA GLN A 551 12.80 -11.21 -18.91
C GLN A 551 13.02 -12.72 -18.93
N ASN A 552 12.38 -13.43 -18.01
CA ASN A 552 12.52 -14.87 -17.83
C ASN A 552 11.54 -15.73 -18.66
N LYS A 553 10.56 -15.12 -19.34
CA LYS A 553 9.65 -15.85 -20.25
C LYS A 553 10.34 -16.09 -21.61
N PRO A 554 10.20 -17.29 -22.20
CA PRO A 554 10.83 -17.61 -23.48
C PRO A 554 10.29 -16.71 -24.60
N PHE A 555 11.21 -16.19 -25.41
CA PHE A 555 10.93 -15.31 -26.53
C PHE A 555 11.05 -16.11 -27.83
N VAL A 556 10.05 -16.90 -28.18
CA VAL A 556 10.00 -17.61 -29.46
C VAL A 556 8.62 -17.37 -30.09
N PHE A 557 8.57 -16.49 -31.09
CA PHE A 557 7.42 -16.38 -31.97
C PHE A 557 7.45 -17.54 -32.97
N LYS A 558 6.35 -18.28 -33.07
CA LYS A 558 6.11 -19.20 -34.19
C LYS A 558 5.09 -18.53 -35.08
N ASP A 559 5.56 -17.83 -36.10
CA ASP A 559 4.69 -17.29 -37.13
C ASP A 559 4.59 -18.30 -38.28
N TRP A 560 3.39 -18.50 -38.80
CA TRP A 560 3.17 -19.35 -39.98
C TRP A 560 3.06 -18.43 -41.19
N ARG A 561 4.00 -18.53 -42.14
CA ARG A 561 3.82 -17.96 -43.47
C ARG A 561 3.59 -19.06 -44.49
N GLU A 562 2.64 -18.83 -45.39
CA GLU A 562 2.58 -19.54 -46.66
C GLU A 562 3.69 -18.96 -47.55
N GLU A 563 4.72 -19.76 -47.84
CA GLU A 563 5.63 -19.45 -48.94
C GLU A 563 4.90 -19.85 -50.22
N GLU A 564 4.55 -18.88 -51.08
CA GLU A 564 4.23 -19.19 -52.47
C GLU A 564 5.50 -19.78 -53.10
N GLU A 565 5.45 -21.05 -53.46
CA GLU A 565 6.46 -21.66 -54.34
C GLU A 565 6.50 -20.83 -55.62
N GLN A 566 7.55 -20.04 -55.81
CA GLN A 566 7.90 -19.58 -57.15
C GLN A 566 8.20 -20.82 -57.98
N GLN A 567 7.25 -21.22 -58.83
CA GLN A 567 7.46 -22.24 -59.82
C GLN A 567 8.41 -21.72 -60.89
N GLN A 568 9.66 -22.20 -60.80
CA GLN A 568 10.77 -22.21 -61.78
C GLN A 568 11.26 -20.88 -62.36
#